data_AF-A0A2S8RWG1-F1
#
_entry.id   AF-A0A2S8RWG1-F1
#
_cell.length_a   1.000
_cell.length_b   1.000
_cell.length_c   1.000
_cell.angle_alpha   90.00
_cell.angle_beta   90.00
_cell.angle_gamma   90.00
#
_symmetry.space_group_name_H-M   'P 1'
#
loop_
_entity.id
_entity.type
_entity.pdbx_description
1 polymer ?
#
loop_
_entity_poly.entity_id
_entity_poly.type
_entity_poly.pdbx_seq_one_letter_code
_entity_poly.pdbx_strand_id
1 'polypeptide(L)'
;MASFFREIMIAWKGVDYPVTASMRLLQRIESRGISLPSMVTNILRGEAQTSHMAYALWVLLVSAGADGVTEEEIYAVLMGASPEEIGPLRDGLILALSPAEIDGKKTDASD
;
A
#
# COMPACT_ATOMS: atom_id res chain seq x y z
N MET A 1 0.86 -23.75 -2.52
CA MET A 1 1.90 -22.86 -1.96
C MET A 1 1.21 -21.60 -1.49
N ALA A 2 1.23 -21.31 -0.19
CA ALA A 2 0.65 -20.08 0.34
C ALA A 2 1.56 -18.91 -0.08
N SER A 3 1.08 -18.06 -0.98
CA SER A 3 1.77 -16.80 -1.28
C SER A 3 1.48 -15.84 -0.13
N PHE A 4 2.51 -15.47 0.63
CA PHE A 4 2.40 -14.41 1.64
C PHE A 4 2.09 -13.04 1.02
N PHE A 5 2.40 -12.88 -0.28
CA PHE A 5 2.13 -11.67 -1.03
C PHE A 5 0.88 -11.88 -1.90
N ARG A 6 -0.18 -11.15 -1.59
CA ARG A 6 -1.38 -11.08 -2.43
C ARG A 6 -1.28 -9.92 -3.40
N GLU A 7 -1.88 -10.09 -4.57
CA GLU A 7 -2.17 -8.98 -5.46
C GLU A 7 -3.27 -8.12 -4.82
N ILE A 8 -3.06 -6.81 -4.80
CA ILE A 8 -4.04 -5.82 -4.35
C ILE A 8 -4.26 -4.79 -5.46
N MET A 9 -5.42 -4.15 -5.47
CA MET A 9 -5.67 -3.03 -6.38
C MET A 9 -5.43 -1.72 -5.63
N ILE A 10 -4.60 -0.84 -6.19
CA ILE A 10 -4.45 0.54 -5.75
C ILE A 10 -5.07 1.44 -6.81
N ALA A 11 -6.15 2.14 -6.44
CA ALA A 11 -6.80 3.11 -7.31
C ALA A 11 -6.00 4.43 -7.32
N TRP A 12 -5.52 4.85 -8.48
CA TRP A 12 -4.82 6.11 -8.67
C TRP A 12 -5.36 6.84 -9.89
N LYS A 13 -5.86 8.07 -9.70
CA LYS A 13 -6.45 8.93 -10.76
C LYS A 13 -7.49 8.21 -11.64
N GLY A 14 -8.33 7.37 -11.03
CA GLY A 14 -9.38 6.62 -11.73
C GLY A 14 -8.89 5.38 -12.48
N VAL A 15 -7.64 4.99 -12.30
CA VAL A 15 -7.06 3.75 -12.84
C VAL A 15 -6.68 2.82 -11.69
N ASP A 16 -7.09 1.56 -11.78
CA ASP A 16 -6.73 0.55 -10.80
C ASP A 16 -5.44 -0.16 -11.20
N TYR A 17 -4.44 -0.10 -10.33
CA TYR A 17 -3.14 -0.72 -10.54
C TYR A 17 -3.03 -2.02 -9.73
N PRO A 18 -2.79 -3.18 -10.36
CA PRO A 18 -2.53 -4.43 -9.65
C PRO A 18 -1.11 -4.41 -9.07
N VAL A 19 -1.00 -4.45 -7.75
CA VAL A 19 0.27 -4.41 -7.03
C VAL A 19 0.47 -5.68 -6.24
N THR A 20 1.64 -6.31 -6.40
CA THR A 20 2.10 -7.37 -5.50
C THR A 20 3.31 -6.87 -4.71
N ALA A 21 3.16 -6.68 -3.40
CA ALA A 21 4.18 -6.13 -2.51
C ALA A 21 5.33 -7.14 -2.27
N SER A 22 6.16 -7.36 -3.27
CA SER A 22 7.30 -8.28 -3.16
C SER A 22 8.32 -7.80 -2.11
N MET A 23 9.12 -8.73 -1.57
CA MET A 23 10.23 -8.41 -0.67
C MET A 23 11.17 -7.32 -1.22
N ARG A 24 11.42 -7.33 -2.54
CA ARG A 24 12.25 -6.31 -3.18
C ARG A 24 11.64 -4.91 -3.07
N LEU A 25 10.32 -4.78 -3.20
CA LEU A 25 9.63 -3.51 -3.05
C LEU A 25 9.63 -3.06 -1.60
N LEU A 26 9.37 -3.97 -0.66
CA LEU A 26 9.40 -3.64 0.77
C LEU A 26 10.79 -3.15 1.20
N GLN A 27 11.85 -3.87 0.80
CA GLN A 27 13.23 -3.45 1.06
C GLN A 27 13.58 -2.09 0.44
N ARG A 28 13.07 -1.80 -0.76
CA ARG A 28 13.25 -0.50 -1.40
C ARG A 28 12.58 0.61 -0.59
N ILE A 29 11.41 0.35 -0.02
CA ILE A 29 10.74 1.32 0.87
C ILE A 29 11.57 1.52 2.15
N GLU A 30 11.98 0.43 2.80
CA GLU A 30 12.75 0.47 4.05
C GLU A 30 14.14 1.11 3.91
N SER A 31 14.77 1.00 2.73
CA SER A 31 16.08 1.60 2.46
C SER A 31 16.11 3.13 2.60
N ARG A 32 14.94 3.80 2.60
CA ARG A 32 14.82 5.24 2.89
C ARG A 32 14.73 5.56 4.39
N GLY A 33 14.97 4.58 5.26
CA GLY A 33 14.86 4.73 6.72
C GLY A 33 13.42 4.65 7.24
N ILE A 34 12.50 4.11 6.44
CA ILE A 34 11.08 3.99 6.78
C ILE A 34 10.83 2.62 7.38
N SER A 35 10.38 2.56 8.64
CA SER A 35 9.89 1.32 9.24
C SER A 35 8.46 1.04 8.76
N LEU A 36 8.26 -0.04 7.98
CA LEU A 36 6.93 -0.41 7.48
C LEU A 36 5.92 -0.69 8.62
N PRO A 37 6.26 -1.44 9.68
CA PRO A 37 5.33 -1.67 10.80
C PRO A 37 4.96 -0.37 11.51
N SER A 38 5.93 0.53 11.70
CA SER A 38 5.68 1.85 12.31
C SER A 38 4.80 2.70 11.42
N MET A 39 5.02 2.68 10.10
CA MET A 39 4.20 3.40 9.14
C MET A 39 2.75 2.92 9.16
N VAL A 40 2.50 1.61 9.11
CA VAL A 40 1.14 1.03 9.21
C VAL A 40 0.49 1.43 10.54
N THR A 41 1.23 1.32 11.66
CA THR A 41 0.70 1.70 12.98
C THR A 41 0.32 3.18 13.04
N ASN A 42 1.16 4.06 12.52
CA ASN A 42 0.91 5.50 12.51
C ASN A 42 -0.27 5.85 11.61
N ILE A 43 -0.40 5.19 10.46
CA ILE A 43 -1.56 5.34 9.59
C ILE A 43 -2.86 4.98 10.32
N LEU A 44 -2.89 3.84 11.03
CA LEU A 44 -4.06 3.39 11.78
C LEU A 44 -4.44 4.33 12.93
N ARG A 45 -3.46 5.07 13.48
CA ARG A 45 -3.66 6.06 14.54
C ARG A 45 -4.03 7.45 14.03
N GLY A 46 -4.01 7.68 12.72
CA GLY A 46 -4.17 9.02 12.14
C GLY A 46 -2.94 9.92 12.31
N GLU A 47 -1.78 9.35 12.64
CA GLU A 47 -0.50 10.04 12.83
C GLU A 47 0.45 9.79 11.65
N ALA A 48 -0.12 9.56 10.47
CA ALA A 48 0.64 9.16 9.30
C ALA A 48 1.61 10.27 8.85
N GLN A 49 2.86 9.89 8.58
CA GLN A 49 3.80 10.80 7.96
C GLN A 49 3.54 10.81 6.44
N THR A 50 2.96 11.90 5.95
CA THR A 50 2.54 12.04 4.54
C THR A 50 3.66 11.77 3.55
N SER A 51 4.89 12.20 3.86
CA SER A 51 6.07 11.94 3.04
C SER A 51 6.40 10.45 2.92
N HIS A 52 6.23 9.69 4.00
CA HIS A 52 6.47 8.24 3.98
C HIS A 52 5.39 7.51 3.18
N MET A 53 4.13 7.91 3.35
CA MET A 53 3.03 7.38 2.54
C MET A 53 3.24 7.67 1.05
N ALA A 54 3.62 8.91 0.71
CA ALA A 54 3.84 9.32 -0.67
C ALA A 54 4.92 8.46 -1.34
N TYR A 55 6.06 8.28 -0.68
CA TYR A 55 7.13 7.43 -1.20
C TYR A 55 6.72 5.96 -1.33
N ALA A 56 6.04 5.40 -0.32
CA ALA A 56 5.63 4.01 -0.37
C ALA A 56 4.61 3.77 -1.49
N LEU A 57 3.60 4.64 -1.63
CA LEU A 57 2.64 4.60 -2.74
C LEU A 57 3.34 4.77 -4.10
N TRP A 58 4.32 5.68 -4.20
CA TRP A 58 5.10 5.87 -5.43
C TRP A 58 5.83 4.59 -5.84
N VAL A 59 6.54 3.94 -4.90
CA VAL A 59 7.24 2.67 -5.17
C VAL A 59 6.27 1.60 -5.64
N LEU A 60 5.09 1.49 -5.01
CA LEU A 60 4.06 0.51 -5.36
C LEU A 60 3.46 0.78 -6.74
N LEU A 61 3.03 2.02 -7.01
CA LEU A 61 2.42 2.42 -8.28
C LEU A 61 3.38 2.28 -9.47
N VAL A 62 4.62 2.76 -9.33
CA VAL A 62 5.64 2.60 -10.39
C VAL A 62 5.93 1.11 -10.65
N SER A 63 5.94 0.28 -9.60
CA SER A 63 6.16 -1.17 -9.77
C SER A 63 5.02 -1.88 -10.52
N ALA A 64 3.82 -1.29 -10.51
CA ALA A 64 2.63 -1.78 -11.18
C ALA A 64 2.40 -1.17 -12.57
N GLY A 65 3.38 -0.42 -13.10
CA GLY A 65 3.31 0.18 -14.43
C GLY A 65 2.59 1.52 -14.49
N ALA A 66 2.47 2.23 -13.36
CA ALA A 66 2.01 3.62 -13.36
C ALA A 66 3.12 4.55 -13.88
N ASP A 67 3.27 4.60 -15.20
CA ASP A 67 4.27 5.43 -15.87
C ASP A 67 4.00 6.93 -15.67
N GLY A 68 5.05 7.70 -15.40
CA GLY A 68 4.97 9.16 -15.24
C GLY A 68 4.48 9.63 -13.87
N VAL A 69 4.12 8.73 -12.95
CA VAL A 69 3.76 9.10 -11.57
C VAL A 69 5.01 9.51 -10.79
N THR A 70 4.92 10.65 -10.12
CA THR A 70 6.01 11.20 -9.28
C THR A 70 5.66 11.15 -7.79
N GLU A 71 6.68 11.12 -6.93
CA GLU A 71 6.49 11.16 -5.48
C GLU A 71 5.85 12.50 -5.06
N GLU A 72 6.28 13.61 -5.67
CA GLU A 72 5.79 14.96 -5.40
C GLU A 72 4.29 15.09 -5.73
N GLU A 73 3.85 14.47 -6.82
CA GLU A 73 2.45 14.42 -7.21
C GLU A 73 1.60 13.66 -6.18
N ILE A 74 2.07 12.50 -5.72
CA ILE A 74 1.38 11.73 -4.68
C ILE A 74 1.35 12.53 -3.38
N TYR A 75 2.46 13.16 -3.00
CA TYR A 75 2.52 14.01 -1.81
C TYR A 75 1.51 15.17 -1.91
N ALA A 76 1.43 15.85 -3.05
CA ALA A 76 0.48 16.94 -3.27
C ALA A 76 -0.97 16.44 -3.17
N VAL A 77 -1.29 15.27 -3.72
CA VAL A 77 -2.62 14.65 -3.59
C VAL A 77 -2.92 14.36 -2.12
N LEU A 78 -2.01 13.70 -1.39
CA LEU A 78 -2.24 13.37 0.02
C LEU A 78 -2.40 14.61 0.92
N MET A 79 -1.76 15.73 0.56
CA MET A 79 -1.87 17.00 1.30
C MET A 79 -3.13 17.81 0.94
N GLY A 80 -3.60 17.70 -0.29
CA GLY A 80 -4.73 18.50 -0.81
C GLY A 80 -6.07 17.77 -0.79
N ALA A 81 -6.07 16.46 -0.68
CA ALA A 81 -7.27 15.63 -0.68
C ALA A 81 -7.97 15.63 0.68
N SER A 82 -9.30 15.52 0.63
CA SER A 82 -10.12 15.27 1.81
C SER A 82 -9.84 13.88 2.40
N PRO A 83 -10.15 13.66 3.70
CA PRO A 83 -10.03 12.34 4.33
C PRO A 83 -10.74 11.20 3.57
N GLU A 84 -11.84 11.52 2.89
CA GLU A 84 -12.64 10.57 2.09
C GLU A 84 -11.90 10.14 0.82
N GLU A 85 -11.18 11.06 0.19
CA GLU A 85 -10.41 10.82 -1.04
C GLU A 85 -9.11 10.05 -0.77
N ILE A 86 -8.48 10.24 0.40
CA ILE A 86 -7.26 9.51 0.77
C ILE A 86 -7.53 8.11 1.33
N GLY A 87 -8.77 7.83 1.78
CA GLY A 87 -9.15 6.56 2.40
C GLY A 87 -8.75 5.34 1.57
N PRO A 88 -9.14 5.26 0.28
CA PRO A 88 -8.76 4.13 -0.58
C PRO A 88 -7.25 3.96 -0.75
N LEU A 89 -6.49 5.05 -0.89
CA LEU A 89 -5.01 4.99 -1.00
C LEU A 89 -4.38 4.49 0.30
N ARG A 90 -4.89 4.96 1.43
CA ARG A 90 -4.46 4.53 2.76
C ARG A 90 -4.72 3.04 2.97
N ASP A 91 -5.92 2.59 2.64
CA ASP A 91 -6.34 1.22 2.85
C ASP A 91 -5.58 0.27 1.92
N GLY A 92 -5.39 0.66 0.65
CA GLY A 92 -4.53 -0.05 -0.30
C GLY A 92 -3.09 -0.16 0.20
N LEU A 93 -2.53 0.93 0.74
CA LEU A 93 -1.19 0.93 1.32
C LEU A 93 -1.07 -0.01 2.53
N ILE A 94 -2.03 0.02 3.46
CA ILE A 94 -2.06 -0.90 4.61
C ILE A 94 -2.11 -2.35 4.12
N LEU A 95 -3.00 -2.65 3.15
CA LEU A 95 -3.16 -4.00 2.62
C LEU A 95 -1.91 -4.51 1.90
N ALA A 96 -1.14 -3.61 1.27
CA ALA A 96 0.12 -3.91 0.59
C ALA A 96 1.23 -4.29 1.57
N LEU A 97 1.29 -3.57 2.70
CA LEU A 97 2.40 -3.65 3.65
C LEU A 97 2.13 -4.61 4.81
N SER A 98 0.88 -5.01 4.99
CA SER A 98 0.50 -5.98 6.02
C SER A 98 0.63 -7.40 5.48
N PRO A 99 1.18 -8.34 6.28
CA PRO A 99 1.11 -9.76 5.96
C PRO A 99 -0.36 -10.14 5.75
N ALA A 100 -0.66 -10.87 4.67
CA ALA A 100 -1.97 -11.49 4.56
C ALA A 100 -2.09 -12.52 5.70
N GLU A 101 -3.14 -12.44 6.51
CA GLU A 101 -3.61 -13.66 7.17
C GLU A 101 -3.91 -14.65 6.04
N ILE A 102 -3.21 -15.78 6.05
CA ILE A 102 -3.56 -16.91 5.21
C ILE A 102 -4.93 -17.33 5.74
N ASP A 103 -5.99 -16.99 5.00
CA ASP A 103 -7.33 -17.48 5.30
C ASP A 103 -7.31 -19.00 5.04
N GLY A 104 -6.84 -19.72 6.06
CA GLY A 104 -6.74 -21.16 6.15
C GLY A 104 -8.04 -21.78 6.63
N LYS A 105 -9.19 -21.17 6.34
CA LYS A 105 -10.49 -21.81 6.50
C LYS A 105 -11.17 -21.99 5.15
N LYS A 106 -10.78 -23.07 4.48
CA LYS A 106 -11.78 -23.91 3.82
C LYS A 106 -12.81 -24.28 4.89
N THR A 107 -13.97 -23.65 4.86
CA THR A 107 -15.17 -24.21 5.48
C THR A 107 -15.69 -25.32 4.56
N ASP A 108 -14.88 -26.36 4.34
CA ASP A 108 -15.38 -27.68 3.94
C ASP A 108 -15.76 -28.37 5.26
N ALA A 109 -16.95 -28.02 5.76
CA ALA A 109 -17.69 -28.86 6.68
C ALA A 109 -18.96 -29.28 5.94
N SER A 110 -18.85 -30.37 5.19
CA SER A 110 -19.98 -31.26 4.95
C SER A 110 -20.20 -32.07 6.23
N ASP A 111 -21.35 -31.88 6.86
CA ASP A 111 -22.30 -32.93 7.26
C ASP A 111 -23.61 -32.29 7.75
#